data_AF-A0A3A1QUY3-F1
#
_entry.id   AF-A0A3A1QUY3-F1
#
_cell.length_a   1.000
_cell.length_b   1.000
_cell.length_c   1.000
_cell.angle_alpha   90.00
_cell.angle_beta   90.00
_cell.angle_gamma   90.00
#
_symmetry.space_group_name_H-M   'P 1'
#
loop_
_entity.id
_entity.type
_entity.pdbx_description
1 polymer ?
#
loop_
_entity_poly.entity_id
_entity_poly.type
_entity_poly.pdbx_seq_one_letter_code
_entity_poly.pdbx_strand_id
1 'polypeptide(L)'
;MNAAQRIQFSYQYNKGDTWASGAIELDDRRFEFLCSCLFNNPLEVLLYSIYQLIPNLAPVPRKEIHFTLYDEPLEYSWYFKMLDNETVGILIYSNGQNSVFEGRCNLIHLVKTFVQSLPDQVVLTMDEKVRSIYEELRHFIKRLSSHV
;
A
#
# COMPACT_ATOMS: atom_id res chain seq x y z
N MET A 1 1.21 -10.10 -25.45
CA MET A 1 0.30 -10.35 -24.30
C MET A 1 1.17 -10.42 -23.06
N ASN A 2 1.24 -9.34 -22.28
CA ASN A 2 1.94 -9.39 -20.99
C ASN A 2 1.06 -10.18 -20.02
N ALA A 3 1.61 -11.24 -19.43
CA ALA A 3 0.97 -11.93 -18.32
C ALA A 3 0.58 -10.89 -17.26
N ALA A 4 -0.66 -10.99 -16.74
CA ALA A 4 -1.11 -10.14 -15.65
C ALA A 4 -0.15 -10.34 -14.47
N GLN A 5 0.62 -9.32 -14.13
CA GLN A 5 1.55 -9.38 -13.00
C GLN A 5 0.76 -9.70 -11.73
N ARG A 6 1.21 -10.72 -11.00
CA ARG A 6 0.55 -11.18 -9.78
C ARG A 6 1.04 -10.31 -8.64
N ILE A 7 0.13 -9.53 -8.05
CA ILE A 7 0.40 -8.76 -6.84
C ILE A 7 -0.43 -9.29 -5.67
N GLN A 8 0.22 -9.56 -4.55
CA GLN A 8 -0.43 -9.92 -3.29
C GLN A 8 0.02 -9.00 -2.16
N PHE A 9 -0.88 -8.75 -1.22
CA PHE A 9 -0.61 -7.99 -0.01
C PHE A 9 -1.24 -8.72 1.17
N SER A 10 -0.58 -8.68 2.31
CA SER A 10 -1.13 -9.13 3.58
C SER A 10 -0.72 -8.17 4.68
N TYR A 11 -1.64 -7.90 5.60
CA TYR A 11 -1.40 -7.03 6.75
C TYR A 11 -2.05 -7.63 7.99
N GLN A 12 -1.30 -7.68 9.07
CA GLN A 12 -1.72 -8.20 10.37
C GLN A 12 -1.43 -7.15 11.43
N TYR A 13 -2.48 -6.80 12.16
CA TYR A 13 -2.44 -5.88 13.28
C TYR A 13 -3.57 -6.23 14.23
N ASN A 14 -3.28 -6.35 15.53
CA ASN A 14 -4.32 -6.39 16.55
C ASN A 14 -4.39 -5.05 17.27
N LYS A 15 -5.60 -4.64 17.63
CA LYS A 15 -5.84 -3.35 18.28
C LYS A 15 -5.06 -3.29 19.60
N GLY A 16 -4.20 -2.28 19.72
CA GLY A 16 -3.37 -2.06 20.91
C GLY A 16 -1.96 -2.65 20.82
N ASP A 17 -1.66 -3.40 19.76
CA ASP A 17 -0.29 -3.83 19.49
C ASP A 17 0.58 -2.62 19.14
N THR A 18 1.83 -2.65 19.59
CA THR A 18 2.84 -1.65 19.22
C THR A 18 3.49 -1.96 17.88
N TRP A 19 3.19 -3.11 17.29
CA TRP A 19 3.78 -3.63 16.06
C TRP A 19 2.67 -4.15 15.14
N ALA A 20 2.90 -4.00 13.84
CA ALA A 20 2.14 -4.65 12.78
C ALA A 20 3.10 -5.36 11.85
N SER A 21 2.65 -6.42 11.17
CA SER A 21 3.45 -7.13 10.19
C SER A 21 2.69 -7.30 8.88
N GLY A 22 3.41 -7.40 7.79
CA GLY A 22 2.80 -7.62 6.49
C GLY A 22 3.79 -8.13 5.45
N ALA A 23 3.25 -8.32 4.25
CA ALA A 23 4.05 -8.69 3.10
C ALA A 23 3.46 -8.10 1.83
N ILE A 24 4.32 -7.73 0.89
CA ILE A 24 3.98 -7.45 -0.50
C ILE A 24 4.71 -8.45 -1.40
N GLU A 25 3.97 -9.03 -2.33
CA GLU A 25 4.50 -10.00 -3.29
C GLU A 25 4.20 -9.50 -4.71
N LEU A 26 5.22 -9.47 -5.55
CA LEU A 26 5.16 -9.13 -6.96
C LEU A 26 5.83 -10.25 -7.76
N ASP A 27 5.01 -11.02 -8.45
CA ASP A 27 5.41 -12.21 -9.21
C ASP A 27 6.13 -13.24 -8.32
N ASP A 28 7.44 -13.40 -8.44
CA ASP A 28 8.28 -14.32 -7.66
C ASP A 28 9.05 -13.65 -6.52
N ARG A 29 8.84 -12.34 -6.32
CA ARG A 29 9.53 -11.55 -5.28
C ARG A 29 8.57 -11.21 -4.16
N ARG A 30 9.00 -11.50 -2.93
CA ARG A 30 8.25 -11.22 -1.70
C ARG A 30 9.10 -10.36 -0.78
N PHE A 31 8.50 -9.29 -0.26
CA PHE A 31 9.08 -8.48 0.80
C PHE A 31 8.16 -8.55 2.02
N GLU A 32 8.71 -9.04 3.12
CA GLU A 32 8.06 -9.09 4.42
C GLU A 32 8.56 -7.91 5.26
N PHE A 33 7.65 -7.32 6.03
CA PHE A 33 7.98 -6.20 6.91
C PHE A 33 7.30 -6.38 8.26
N LEU A 34 8.01 -5.98 9.29
CA LEU A 34 7.48 -5.65 10.61
C LEU A 34 7.53 -4.11 10.73
N CYS A 35 6.57 -3.48 11.40
CA CYS A 35 6.56 -2.03 11.54
C CYS A 35 5.95 -1.58 12.86
N SER A 36 6.55 -0.54 13.44
CA SER A 36 6.13 0.07 14.69
C SER A 36 4.88 0.91 14.45
N CYS A 37 3.89 0.70 15.32
CA CYS A 37 2.67 1.51 15.41
C CYS A 37 2.78 2.66 16.42
N LEU A 38 3.95 2.85 17.04
CA LEU A 38 4.17 3.83 18.11
C LEU A 38 4.25 5.27 17.59
N PHE A 39 4.79 5.47 16.39
CA PHE A 39 5.07 6.80 15.83
C PHE A 39 4.05 7.24 14.79
N ASN A 40 3.55 6.29 13.98
CA ASN A 40 2.53 6.49 12.97
C ASN A 40 1.74 5.18 12.80
N ASN A 41 0.51 5.26 12.27
CA ASN A 41 -0.24 4.07 11.88
C ASN A 41 0.27 3.61 10.49
N PRO A 42 0.96 2.46 10.38
CA PRO A 42 1.54 2.01 9.11
C PRO A 42 0.49 1.81 8.03
N LEU A 43 -0.70 1.36 8.41
CA LEU A 43 -1.80 1.14 7.48
C LEU A 43 -2.38 2.46 6.95
N GLU A 44 -2.46 3.51 7.80
CA GLU A 44 -2.83 4.85 7.35
C GLU A 44 -1.86 5.33 6.26
N VAL A 45 -0.57 5.21 6.52
CA VAL A 45 0.49 5.65 5.59
C VAL A 45 0.37 4.90 4.26
N LEU A 46 0.20 3.58 4.30
CA LEU A 46 0.05 2.75 3.09
C LEU A 46 -1.21 3.11 2.29
N LEU A 47 -2.37 3.20 2.95
CA LEU A 47 -3.64 3.53 2.28
C LEU A 47 -3.63 4.94 1.72
N TYR A 48 -3.13 5.92 2.49
CA TYR A 48 -3.04 7.31 2.03
C TYR A 48 -2.07 7.45 0.84
N SER A 49 -0.96 6.71 0.87
CA SER A 49 -0.03 6.67 -0.26
C SER A 49 -0.73 6.14 -1.52
N ILE A 50 -1.41 5.01 -1.43
CA ILE A 50 -2.13 4.46 -2.60
C ILE A 50 -3.23 5.41 -3.08
N TYR A 51 -3.98 6.00 -2.16
CA TYR A 51 -5.02 6.97 -2.46
C TYR A 51 -4.49 8.18 -3.24
N GLN A 52 -3.35 8.73 -2.82
CA GLN A 52 -2.70 9.85 -3.51
C GLN A 52 -2.16 9.51 -4.89
N LEU A 53 -1.91 8.23 -5.23
CA LEU A 53 -1.49 7.86 -6.59
C LEU A 53 -2.62 7.92 -7.61
N ILE A 54 -3.89 7.88 -7.18
CA ILE A 54 -5.04 7.75 -8.08
C ILE A 54 -5.47 9.14 -8.56
N PRO A 55 -5.36 9.44 -9.88
CA PRO A 55 -5.84 10.70 -10.42
C PRO A 55 -7.35 10.85 -10.21
N ASN A 56 -7.81 12.06 -9.89
CA ASN A 56 -9.22 12.41 -9.70
C ASN A 56 -9.94 11.68 -8.55
N LEU A 57 -9.20 10.98 -7.68
CA LEU A 57 -9.72 10.47 -6.42
C LEU A 57 -9.23 11.31 -5.25
N ALA A 58 -7.91 11.50 -5.14
CA ALA A 58 -7.33 12.35 -4.11
C ALA A 58 -7.49 13.85 -4.43
N PRO A 59 -7.68 14.73 -3.42
CA PRO A 59 -7.67 16.18 -3.61
C PRO A 59 -6.34 16.71 -4.16
N VAL A 60 -5.23 16.04 -3.81
CA VAL A 60 -3.88 16.37 -4.26
C VAL A 60 -3.21 15.08 -4.73
N PRO A 61 -3.50 14.62 -5.97
CA PRO A 61 -2.89 13.41 -6.51
C PRO A 61 -1.40 13.66 -6.80
N ARG A 62 -0.58 12.65 -6.56
CA ARG A 62 0.87 12.69 -6.73
C ARG A 62 1.33 11.58 -7.66
N LYS A 63 2.33 11.88 -8.49
CA LYS A 63 2.98 10.88 -9.34
C LYS A 63 4.08 10.10 -8.61
N GLU A 64 4.56 10.63 -7.49
CA GLU A 64 5.61 10.03 -6.67
C GLU A 64 5.29 10.25 -5.20
N ILE A 65 5.42 9.19 -4.42
CA ILE A 65 5.16 9.18 -2.98
C ILE A 65 6.31 8.44 -2.31
N HIS A 66 6.81 9.06 -1.25
CA HIS A 66 7.85 8.52 -0.41
C HIS A 66 7.38 8.53 1.04
N PHE A 67 7.55 7.42 1.73
CA PHE A 67 7.24 7.28 3.15
C PHE A 67 8.15 6.25 3.81
N THR A 68 8.23 6.31 5.13
CA THR A 68 9.03 5.40 5.94
C THR A 68 8.11 4.53 6.80
N LEU A 69 8.40 3.24 6.87
CA LEU A 69 7.91 2.34 7.91
C LEU A 69 9.09 1.95 8.81
N TYR A 70 8.95 2.16 10.12
CA TYR A 70 9.99 1.89 11.11
C TYR A 70 9.93 0.44 11.60
N ASP A 71 11.01 -0.31 11.47
CA ASP A 71 11.12 -1.72 11.89
C ASP A 71 12.35 -1.90 12.80
N GLU A 72 12.33 -1.49 14.08
CA GLU A 72 13.56 -1.43 14.89
C GLU A 72 14.40 -2.73 14.84
N PRO A 73 15.71 -2.64 14.54
CA PRO A 73 16.55 -1.44 14.41
C PRO A 73 16.62 -0.85 12.98
N LEU A 74 15.86 -1.41 12.05
CA LEU A 74 15.83 -1.04 10.64
C LEU A 74 14.80 0.06 10.34
N GLU A 75 15.05 0.78 9.26
CA GLU A 75 14.10 1.67 8.63
C GLU A 75 13.87 1.21 7.19
N TYR A 76 12.60 1.07 6.78
CA TYR A 76 12.27 0.84 5.37
C TYR A 76 11.72 2.10 4.72
N SER A 77 12.45 2.63 3.75
CA SER A 77 12.01 3.74 2.91
C SER A 77 11.28 3.18 1.69
N TRP A 78 9.99 3.48 1.57
CA TRP A 78 9.11 3.03 0.50
C TRP A 78 8.87 4.14 -0.50
N TYR A 79 8.97 3.79 -1.79
CA TYR A 79 8.70 4.68 -2.90
C TYR A 79 7.66 4.07 -3.82
N PHE A 80 6.56 4.79 -4.03
CA PHE A 80 5.60 4.50 -5.09
C PHE A 80 5.71 5.58 -6.17
N LYS A 81 5.90 5.16 -7.41
CA LYS A 81 6.08 6.07 -8.54
C LYS A 81 5.27 5.63 -9.75
N MET A 82 4.42 6.52 -10.27
CA MET A 82 3.77 6.31 -11.57
C MET A 82 4.85 6.31 -12.67
N LEU A 83 4.97 5.19 -13.37
CA LEU A 83 5.88 5.05 -14.52
C LEU A 83 5.17 5.48 -15.82
N ASP A 84 3.86 5.26 -15.88
CA ASP A 84 2.96 5.73 -16.93
C ASP A 84 1.56 5.96 -16.31
N ASN A 85 0.50 5.98 -17.12
CA ASN A 85 -0.87 6.23 -16.63
C ASN A 85 -1.48 5.07 -15.83
N GLU A 86 -0.92 3.86 -15.95
CA GLU A 86 -1.47 2.64 -15.39
C GLU A 86 -0.45 1.83 -14.57
N THR A 87 0.84 2.07 -14.75
CA THR A 87 1.91 1.30 -14.11
C THR A 87 2.53 2.08 -12.94
N VAL A 88 2.63 1.41 -11.78
CA VAL A 88 3.30 1.88 -10.57
C VAL A 88 4.59 1.09 -10.38
N GLY A 89 5.70 1.77 -10.18
CA GLY A 89 6.93 1.21 -9.63
C GLY A 89 6.91 1.28 -8.10
N ILE A 90 7.31 0.19 -7.47
CA ILE A 90 7.46 0.06 -6.01
C ILE A 90 8.93 -0.22 -5.74
N LEU A 91 9.57 0.63 -4.93
CA LEU A 91 10.94 0.43 -4.45
C LEU A 91 10.95 0.51 -2.93
N ILE A 92 11.68 -0.40 -2.29
CA ILE A 92 11.85 -0.41 -0.85
C ILE A 92 13.34 -0.51 -0.55
N TYR A 93 13.84 0.40 0.28
CA TYR A 93 15.22 0.47 0.72
C TYR A 93 15.32 0.15 2.20
N SER A 94 16.30 -0.65 2.60
CA SER A 94 16.67 -0.80 3.99
C SER A 94 17.71 0.25 4.36
N ASN A 95 17.43 1.01 5.42
CA ASN A 95 18.27 2.10 5.95
C ASN A 95 18.72 3.12 4.89
N GLY A 96 17.89 3.34 3.86
CA GLY A 96 18.15 4.30 2.77
C GLY A 96 19.32 3.98 1.85
N GLN A 97 19.94 2.80 1.96
CA GLN A 97 21.18 2.48 1.25
C GLN A 97 20.98 1.45 0.13
N ASN A 98 20.37 0.30 0.45
CA ASN A 98 20.24 -0.82 -0.48
C ASN A 98 18.78 -1.08 -0.78
N SER A 99 18.43 -1.13 -2.07
CA SER A 99 17.12 -1.62 -2.49
C SER A 99 17.01 -3.09 -2.10
N VAL A 100 16.04 -3.39 -1.24
CA VAL A 100 15.72 -4.76 -0.78
C VAL A 100 14.51 -5.31 -1.52
N PHE A 101 13.76 -4.45 -2.20
CA PHE A 101 12.66 -4.82 -3.07
C PHE A 101 12.49 -3.79 -4.17
N GLU A 102 12.28 -4.27 -5.39
CA GLU A 102 11.86 -3.46 -6.53
C GLU A 102 10.80 -4.25 -7.28
N GLY A 103 9.75 -3.59 -7.74
CA GLY A 103 8.82 -4.21 -8.66
C GLY A 103 7.93 -3.19 -9.35
N ARG A 104 7.13 -3.69 -10.29
CA ARG A 104 6.20 -2.89 -11.07
C ARG A 104 4.87 -3.63 -11.09
N CYS A 105 3.77 -2.89 -11.03
CA CYS A 105 2.43 -3.46 -11.12
C CYS A 105 1.46 -2.44 -11.70
N ASN A 106 0.32 -2.92 -12.19
CA ASN A 106 -0.78 -2.05 -12.56
C ASN A 106 -1.40 -1.37 -11.32
N LEU A 107 -1.68 -0.07 -11.39
CA LEU A 107 -2.26 0.75 -10.33
C LEU A 107 -3.59 0.19 -9.83
N ILE A 108 -4.48 -0.22 -10.74
CA ILE A 108 -5.78 -0.78 -10.37
C ILE A 108 -5.60 -2.10 -9.61
N HIS A 109 -4.66 -2.95 -10.04
CA HIS A 109 -4.34 -4.18 -9.32
C HIS A 109 -3.74 -3.89 -7.94
N LEU A 110 -2.85 -2.89 -7.82
CA LEU A 110 -2.30 -2.44 -6.54
C LEU A 110 -3.41 -2.02 -5.56
N VAL A 111 -4.31 -1.14 -6.02
CA VAL A 111 -5.42 -0.65 -5.22
C VAL A 111 -6.34 -1.78 -4.79
N LYS A 112 -6.73 -2.66 -5.73
CA LYS A 112 -7.56 -3.84 -5.42
C LYS A 112 -6.89 -4.73 -4.38
N THR A 113 -5.62 -5.04 -4.56
CA THR A 113 -4.89 -5.93 -3.66
C THR A 113 -4.78 -5.37 -2.26
N PHE A 114 -4.47 -4.08 -2.09
CA PHE A 114 -4.42 -3.48 -0.75
C PHE A 114 -5.80 -3.40 -0.09
N VAL A 115 -6.85 -3.04 -0.82
CA VAL A 115 -8.19 -2.92 -0.25
C VAL A 115 -8.81 -4.27 0.10
N GLN A 116 -8.62 -5.29 -0.74
CA GLN A 116 -9.26 -6.60 -0.59
C GLN A 116 -8.55 -7.52 0.40
N SER A 117 -7.29 -7.26 0.72
CA SER A 117 -6.49 -8.07 1.65
C SER A 117 -6.64 -7.66 3.11
N LEU A 118 -7.31 -6.54 3.40
CA LEU A 118 -7.52 -6.09 4.77
C LEU A 118 -8.66 -6.88 5.42
N PRO A 119 -8.41 -7.56 6.55
CA PRO A 119 -9.46 -8.22 7.32
C PRO A 119 -10.48 -7.21 7.85
N ASP A 120 -11.77 -7.58 7.89
CA ASP A 120 -12.84 -6.73 8.41
C ASP A 120 -12.55 -6.21 9.83
N GLN A 121 -11.96 -7.06 10.67
CA GLN A 121 -11.50 -6.71 12.01
C GLN A 121 -10.49 -5.56 12.03
N VAL A 122 -9.56 -5.50 11.07
CA VAL A 122 -8.59 -4.40 10.94
C VAL A 122 -9.34 -3.12 10.55
N VAL A 123 -10.26 -3.20 9.60
CA VAL A 123 -11.07 -2.04 9.14
C VAL A 123 -11.90 -1.43 10.26
N LEU A 124 -12.46 -2.25 11.14
CA LEU A 124 -13.22 -1.79 12.31
C LEU A 124 -12.35 -1.05 13.33
N THR A 125 -11.04 -1.33 13.36
CA THR A 125 -10.10 -0.71 14.30
C THR A 125 -9.48 0.60 13.78
N MET A 126 -9.66 0.91 12.50
CA MET A 126 -9.20 2.17 11.90
C MET A 126 -9.87 3.37 12.57
N ASP A 127 -9.15 4.47 12.70
CA ASP A 127 -9.75 5.77 12.95
C ASP A 127 -10.64 6.21 11.78
N GLU A 128 -11.46 7.23 12.02
CA GLU A 128 -12.44 7.71 11.06
C GLU A 128 -11.81 8.20 9.74
N LYS A 129 -10.66 8.86 9.81
CA LYS A 129 -9.98 9.42 8.64
C LYS A 129 -9.44 8.30 7.74
N VAL A 130 -8.80 7.29 8.32
CA VAL A 130 -8.30 6.12 7.58
C VAL A 130 -9.46 5.33 6.98
N ARG A 131 -10.55 5.17 7.73
CA ARG A 131 -11.77 4.50 7.23
C ARG A 131 -12.39 5.24 6.04
N SER A 132 -12.43 6.58 6.07
CA SER A 132 -12.92 7.38 4.95
C SER A 132 -12.09 7.12 3.68
N ILE A 133 -10.76 7.13 3.79
CA ILE A 133 -9.85 6.83 2.67
C ILE A 133 -10.09 5.42 2.13
N TYR A 134 -10.19 4.44 3.03
CA TYR A 134 -10.47 3.05 2.66
C TYR A 134 -11.79 2.90 1.91
N GLU A 135 -12.85 3.57 2.37
CA GLU A 135 -14.15 3.54 1.68
C GLU A 135 -14.11 4.25 0.32
N GLU A 136 -13.39 5.36 0.18
CA GLU A 136 -13.19 6.00 -1.13
C GLU A 136 -12.49 5.06 -2.12
N LEU A 137 -11.47 4.34 -1.66
CA LEU A 137 -10.77 3.32 -2.46
C LEU A 137 -11.70 2.14 -2.82
N ARG A 138 -12.54 1.67 -1.89
CA ARG A 138 -13.56 0.64 -2.17
C ARG A 138 -14.56 1.11 -3.22
N HIS A 139 -15.08 2.34 -3.11
CA HIS A 139 -16.00 2.90 -4.08
C HIS A 139 -15.34 3.08 -5.45
N PHE A 140 -14.08 3.50 -5.49
CA PHE A 140 -13.29 3.54 -6.72
C PHE A 140 -13.23 2.17 -7.41
N ILE A 141 -12.88 1.10 -6.66
CA ILE A 141 -12.85 -0.28 -7.21
C ILE A 141 -14.22 -0.71 -7.75
N LYS A 142 -15.30 -0.41 -7.02
CA LYS A 142 -16.67 -0.71 -7.46
C LYS A 142 -17.03 -0.01 -8.77
N ARG A 143 -16.71 1.29 -8.91
CA ARG A 143 -16.94 2.07 -10.13
C ARG A 143 -16.20 1.51 -11.35
N LEU A 144 -14.97 1.01 -11.16
CA LEU A 144 -14.23 0.37 -12.23
C LEU A 144 -14.88 -0.94 -12.71
N SER A 145 -15.59 -1.64 -11.82
CA SER A 145 -16.24 -2.92 -12.13
C SER A 145 -17.62 -2.74 -12.78
N SER A 146 -18.23 -1.55 -12.68
CA SER A 146 -19.53 -1.23 -13.28
C SER A 146 -19.43 -0.61 -14.68
N HIS A 147 -18.22 -0.37 -15.19
CA HIS A 147 -17.95 0.15 -16.54
C HIS A 147 -17.33 -0.91 -17.46
N VAL A 148 -17.53 -2.19 -17.13
CA VAL A 148 -17.18 -3.36 -17.95
C VAL A 148 -18.45 -3.95 -18.54
#